data_AF-A0A0A6ZQN1-F1
#
_entry.id   AF-A0A0A6ZQN1-F1
#
_cell.length_a   1.000
_cell.length_b   1.000
_cell.length_c   1.000
_cell.angle_alpha   90.00
_cell.angle_beta   90.00
_cell.angle_gamma   90.00
#
_symmetry.space_group_name_H-M   'P 1'
#
loop_
_entity.id
_entity.type
_entity.pdbx_description
1 polymer ?
#
loop_
_entity_poly.entity_id
_entity_poly.type
_entity_poly.pdbx_seq_one_letter_code
_entity_poly.pdbx_strand_id
1 'polypeptide(L)'
;MSRTRKNAEDNKLPPRVYKNKYSYYFKPTPRECITLGKINDLSIAQVWVKYEEILNDAIDVMTFSKLWNKFLSSTYYLELSQRTQQDYLQHQKKLLANESRQHKTCSRAAVYGQTGSEKQNTGEP
;
A
#
# COMPACT_ATOMS: atom_id res chain seq x y z
N MET A 1 13.32 -20.22 9.03
CA MET A 1 14.48 -19.35 8.69
C MET A 1 14.23 -18.70 7.34
N SER A 2 14.58 -17.43 7.15
CA SER A 2 14.40 -16.74 5.87
C SER A 2 15.23 -17.42 4.78
N ARG A 3 14.65 -17.69 3.60
CA ARG A 3 15.32 -18.42 2.53
C ARG A 3 16.34 -17.51 1.85
N THR A 4 17.62 -17.87 1.92
CA THR A 4 18.69 -17.17 1.20
C THR A 4 18.45 -17.21 -0.31
N ARG A 5 18.84 -16.14 -1.01
CA ARG A 5 18.71 -16.05 -2.46
C ARG A 5 19.64 -17.07 -3.14
N LYS A 6 19.21 -17.60 -4.28
CA LYS A 6 20.00 -18.57 -5.06
C LYS A 6 21.28 -17.96 -5.62
N ASN A 7 21.23 -16.69 -6.03
CA ASN A 7 22.38 -15.98 -6.58
C ASN A 7 23.02 -15.11 -5.49
N ALA A 8 24.34 -15.24 -5.30
CA ALA A 8 25.08 -14.49 -4.29
C ALA A 8 25.10 -12.98 -4.56
N GLU A 9 25.19 -12.56 -5.84
CA GLU A 9 25.19 -11.14 -6.21
C GLU A 9 23.89 -10.42 -5.84
N ASP A 10 22.78 -11.15 -5.79
CA ASP A 10 21.47 -10.58 -5.49
C ASP A 10 21.26 -10.33 -3.99
N ASN A 11 22.20 -10.75 -3.13
CA ASN A 11 22.15 -10.49 -1.69
C ASN A 11 22.35 -9.01 -1.35
N LYS A 12 22.95 -8.23 -2.26
CA LYS A 12 23.14 -6.78 -2.12
C LYS A 12 21.85 -5.98 -2.40
N LEU A 13 20.84 -6.63 -2.98
CA LEU A 13 19.58 -5.97 -3.35
C LEU A 13 18.64 -5.85 -2.15
N PRO A 14 17.81 -4.78 -2.12
CA PRO A 14 16.84 -4.58 -1.07
C PRO A 14 15.82 -5.72 -0.98
N PRO A 15 15.12 -5.87 0.17
CA PRO A 15 14.16 -6.94 0.39
C PRO A 15 13.08 -6.97 -0.68
N ARG A 16 12.77 -8.18 -1.18
CA ARG A 16 11.72 -8.41 -2.18
C ARG A 16 11.91 -7.66 -3.50
N VAL A 17 13.11 -7.12 -3.73
CA VAL A 17 13.57 -6.61 -5.02
C VAL A 17 14.37 -7.69 -5.72
N TYR A 18 14.03 -7.93 -6.96
CA TYR A 18 14.64 -8.93 -7.81
C TYR A 18 15.09 -8.28 -9.12
N LYS A 19 16.02 -8.94 -9.80
CA LYS A 19 16.45 -8.55 -11.14
C LYS A 19 15.98 -9.58 -12.16
N ASN A 20 15.58 -9.12 -13.34
CA ASN A 20 15.46 -9.98 -14.52
C ASN A 20 16.66 -9.68 -15.46
N LYS A 21 16.56 -9.97 -16.76
CA LYS A 21 17.62 -9.66 -17.74
C LYS A 21 17.68 -8.17 -18.12
N TYR A 22 16.60 -7.42 -17.93
CA TYR A 22 16.37 -6.08 -18.48
C TYR A 22 16.13 -4.99 -17.42
N SER A 23 15.59 -5.34 -16.25
CA SER A 23 15.10 -4.42 -15.23
C SER A 23 15.14 -4.99 -13.81
N TYR A 24 15.22 -4.06 -12.85
CA TYR A 24 14.96 -4.30 -11.44
C TYR A 24 13.47 -4.10 -11.15
N TYR A 25 12.88 -5.01 -10.37
CA TYR A 25 11.48 -4.94 -10.00
C TYR A 25 11.28 -5.31 -8.52
N PHE A 26 10.31 -4.64 -7.91
CA PHE A 26 9.89 -4.81 -6.52
C PHE A 26 8.55 -5.55 -6.46
N LYS A 27 8.41 -6.48 -5.51
CA LYS A 27 7.18 -7.24 -5.28
C LYS A 27 6.62 -6.97 -3.86
N PRO A 28 5.77 -5.93 -3.67
CA PRO A 28 5.16 -5.62 -2.38
C PRO A 28 4.23 -6.72 -1.86
N THR A 29 3.47 -7.34 -2.75
CA THR A 29 2.60 -8.52 -2.54
C THR A 29 2.95 -9.58 -3.59
N PRO A 30 2.54 -10.85 -3.44
CA PRO A 30 2.85 -11.89 -4.42
C PRO A 30 2.20 -11.65 -5.80
N ARG A 31 1.15 -10.83 -5.85
CA ARG A 31 0.38 -10.52 -7.07
C ARG A 31 0.86 -9.26 -7.79
N GLU A 32 1.48 -8.34 -7.07
CA GLU A 32 1.86 -7.03 -7.61
C GLU A 32 3.36 -6.98 -7.91
N CYS A 33 3.69 -6.33 -9.02
CA CYS A 33 5.06 -6.10 -9.45
C CYS A 33 5.20 -4.63 -9.88
N ILE A 34 6.11 -3.91 -9.23
CA ILE A 34 6.43 -2.51 -9.54
C ILE A 34 7.83 -2.50 -10.14
N THR A 35 7.99 -1.89 -11.31
CA THR A 35 9.29 -1.82 -11.98
C THR A 35 10.05 -0.59 -11.48
N LEU A 36 11.28 -0.78 -10.96
CA LEU A 36 12.14 0.31 -10.47
C LEU A 36 12.89 0.99 -11.62
N GLY A 37 13.31 0.19 -12.61
CA GLY A 37 13.89 0.65 -13.87
C GLY A 37 14.84 -0.36 -14.51
N LYS A 38 15.50 0.04 -15.60
CA LYS A 38 16.36 -0.84 -16.42
C LYS A 38 17.72 -1.09 -15.76
N ILE A 39 18.30 -2.27 -16.01
CA ILE A 39 19.57 -2.69 -15.39
C ILE A 39 20.76 -1.87 -15.89
N ASN A 40 20.78 -1.53 -17.17
CA ASN A 40 21.89 -0.78 -17.77
C ASN A 40 21.97 0.67 -17.28
N ASP A 41 20.84 1.22 -16.83
CA ASP A 41 20.71 2.64 -16.52
C ASP A 41 20.85 2.92 -15.01
N LEU A 42 20.74 1.89 -14.16
CA LEU A 42 20.65 2.02 -12.70
C LEU A 42 21.78 1.30 -11.98
N SER A 43 22.51 2.05 -11.17
CA SER A 43 23.42 1.51 -10.16
C SER A 43 22.65 0.92 -8.98
N ILE A 44 23.28 0.02 -8.22
CA ILE A 44 22.68 -0.60 -7.03
C ILE A 44 22.25 0.48 -6.01
N ALA A 45 23.04 1.54 -5.83
CA ALA A 45 22.70 2.63 -4.92
C ALA A 45 21.41 3.36 -5.35
N GLN A 46 21.25 3.64 -6.65
CA GLN A 46 20.03 4.26 -7.17
C GLN A 46 18.80 3.34 -7.04
N VAL A 47 18.98 2.02 -7.10
CA VAL A 47 17.91 1.05 -6.83
C VAL A 47 17.42 1.17 -5.38
N TRP A 48 18.32 1.38 -4.42
CA TRP A 48 17.95 1.63 -3.02
C TRP A 48 17.15 2.92 -2.85
N VAL A 49 17.59 4.03 -3.47
CA VAL A 49 16.87 5.31 -3.41
C VAL A 49 15.44 5.17 -3.94
N LYS A 50 15.27 4.59 -5.13
CA LYS A 50 13.93 4.37 -5.71
C LYS A 50 13.05 3.44 -4.88
N TYR A 51 13.67 2.45 -4.25
CA TYR A 51 12.96 1.54 -3.35
C TYR A 51 12.42 2.29 -2.12
N GLU A 52 13.22 3.18 -1.54
CA GLU A 52 12.82 4.02 -0.41
C GLU A 52 11.74 5.03 -0.81
N GLU A 53 11.83 5.64 -1.99
CA GLU A 53 10.78 6.52 -2.53
C GLU A 53 9.43 5.80 -2.59
N ILE A 54 9.37 4.59 -3.17
CA ILE A 54 8.13 3.81 -3.25
C ILE A 54 7.57 3.46 -1.87
N LEU A 55 8.45 3.15 -0.91
CA LEU A 55 8.01 2.89 0.46
C LEU A 55 7.47 4.16 1.12
N ASN A 56 8.13 5.29 0.90
CA ASN A 56 7.70 6.58 1.43
C ASN A 56 6.36 7.00 0.83
N ASP A 57 6.15 6.82 -0.47
CA ASP A 57 4.87 7.08 -1.14
C ASP A 57 3.76 6.18 -0.57
N ALA A 58 4.05 4.90 -0.40
CA ALA A 58 3.11 3.94 0.19
C ALA A 58 2.77 4.29 1.64
N ILE A 59 3.77 4.78 2.41
CA ILE A 59 3.55 5.30 3.75
C ILE A 59 2.72 6.57 3.65
N ASP A 60 3.06 7.52 2.79
CA ASP A 60 2.54 8.88 2.72
C ASP A 60 1.01 8.94 2.52
N VAL A 61 0.42 7.94 1.86
CA VAL A 61 -1.03 7.79 1.73
C VAL A 61 -1.76 8.15 3.04
N MET A 62 -2.56 9.21 2.98
CA MET A 62 -3.26 9.81 4.13
C MET A 62 -4.44 8.94 4.58
N THR A 63 -4.10 7.87 5.30
CA THR A 63 -5.08 6.97 5.94
C THR A 63 -5.77 7.66 7.13
N PHE A 64 -6.97 7.20 7.51
CA PHE A 64 -7.67 7.78 8.65
C PHE A 64 -6.88 7.57 9.94
N SER A 65 -6.16 6.45 10.10
CA SER A 65 -5.21 6.25 11.21
C SER A 65 -4.18 7.39 11.34
N LYS A 66 -3.59 7.84 10.23
CA LYS A 66 -2.65 8.97 10.23
C LYS A 66 -3.33 10.28 10.60
N LEU A 67 -4.50 10.55 10.03
CA LEU A 67 -5.30 11.73 10.37
C LEU A 67 -5.68 11.74 11.86
N TRP A 68 -6.04 10.58 12.40
CA TRP A 68 -6.36 10.41 13.81
C TRP A 68 -5.15 10.68 14.72
N ASN A 69 -3.97 10.18 14.37
CA ASN A 69 -2.76 10.48 15.11
C ASN A 69 -2.41 11.98 15.08
N LYS A 70 -2.61 12.65 13.93
CA LYS A 70 -2.47 14.10 13.82
C LYS A 70 -3.48 14.83 14.71
N PHE A 71 -4.73 14.37 14.75
CA PHE A 71 -5.76 14.90 15.66
C PHE A 71 -5.36 14.75 17.13
N LEU A 72 -4.85 13.58 17.56
CA LEU A 72 -4.38 13.37 18.94
C LEU A 72 -3.19 14.26 19.31
N SER A 73 -2.36 14.65 18.32
CA SER A 73 -1.27 15.60 18.53
C SER A 73 -1.69 17.08 18.48
N SER A 74 -2.94 17.37 18.11
CA SER A 74 -3.43 18.75 17.98
C SER A 74 -3.66 19.39 19.35
N THR A 75 -3.50 20.71 19.43
CA THR A 75 -3.74 21.50 20.65
C THR A 75 -5.17 21.32 21.17
N TYR A 76 -6.14 21.26 20.25
CA TYR A 76 -7.54 21.02 20.56
C TYR A 76 -7.72 19.77 21.44
N TYR A 77 -7.13 18.64 21.08
CA TYR A 77 -7.24 17.41 21.87
C TYR A 77 -6.53 17.52 23.23
N LEU A 78 -5.39 18.21 23.29
CA LEU A 78 -4.62 18.36 24.53
C LEU A 78 -5.32 19.26 25.55
N GLU A 79 -6.13 20.22 25.09
CA GLU A 79 -6.91 21.13 25.94
C GLU A 79 -8.19 20.47 26.50
N LEU A 80 -8.62 19.33 25.96
CA LEU A 80 -9.79 18.61 26.46
C LEU A 80 -9.59 18.05 27.88
N SER A 81 -10.69 17.85 28.60
CA SER A 81 -10.65 17.20 29.91
C SER A 81 -10.09 15.77 29.83
N GLN A 82 -9.40 15.33 30.87
CA GLN A 82 -8.82 13.97 30.94
C GLN A 82 -9.86 12.87 30.72
N ARG A 83 -11.10 13.07 31.20
CA ARG A 83 -12.20 12.12 30.99
C ARG A 83 -12.54 11.99 29.51
N THR A 84 -12.66 13.12 28.82
CA THR A 84 -12.99 13.16 27.39
C THR A 84 -11.85 12.58 26.55
N GLN A 85 -10.59 12.88 26.89
CA GLN A 85 -9.42 12.28 26.24
C GLN A 85 -9.44 10.75 26.31
N GLN A 86 -9.77 10.18 27.47
CA GLN A 86 -9.91 8.74 27.64
C GLN A 86 -11.05 8.15 26.81
N ASP A 87 -12.21 8.82 26.72
CA ASP A 87 -13.32 8.36 25.89
C ASP A 87 -12.92 8.26 24.42
N TYR A 88 -12.20 9.25 23.88
CA TYR A 88 -11.67 9.19 22.51
C TYR A 88 -10.76 7.97 22.27
N LEU A 89 -9.86 7.65 23.21
CA LEU A 89 -8.96 6.48 23.10
C LEU A 89 -9.73 5.15 23.19
N GLN A 90 -10.79 5.09 24.00
CA GLN A 90 -11.66 3.92 24.07
C GLN A 90 -12.40 3.68 22.75
N HIS A 91 -12.93 4.74 22.15
CA HIS A 91 -13.65 4.66 20.88
C HIS A 91 -12.73 4.46 19.66
N GLN A 92 -11.48 4.91 19.72
CA GLN A 92 -10.47 4.72 18.66
C GLN A 92 -10.33 3.26 18.23
N LYS A 93 -10.28 2.32 19.18
CA LYS A 93 -10.13 0.88 18.89
C LYS A 93 -11.25 0.36 17.99
N LYS A 94 -12.48 0.82 18.21
CA LYS A 94 -13.65 0.44 17.40
C LYS A 94 -13.60 1.06 16.01
N LEU A 95 -13.19 2.32 15.90
CA LEU A 95 -13.11 3.03 14.63
C LEU A 95 -12.03 2.43 13.70
N LEU A 96 -10.82 2.21 14.20
CA LEU A 96 -9.71 1.63 13.41
C LEU A 96 -9.99 0.18 12.98
N ALA A 97 -10.67 -0.60 13.85
CA ALA A 97 -11.07 -1.97 13.50
C ALA A 97 -12.09 -2.00 12.35
N ASN A 98 -12.94 -0.98 12.23
CA ASN A 98 -13.95 -0.92 11.17
C ASN A 98 -13.35 -0.42 9.84
N GLU A 99 -12.45 0.56 9.87
CA GLU A 99 -11.73 1.04 8.68
C GLU A 99 -11.00 -0.12 7.97
N SER A 100 -10.27 -0.93 8.74
CA SER A 100 -9.52 -2.08 8.20
C SER A 100 -10.42 -3.19 7.63
N ARG A 101 -11.70 -3.26 8.03
CA ARG A 101 -12.70 -4.16 7.44
C ARG A 101 -13.23 -3.62 6.11
N GLN A 102 -13.49 -2.33 5.99
CA GLN A 102 -14.04 -1.71 4.77
C GLN A 102 -13.07 -1.76 3.59
N HIS A 103 -11.76 -1.55 3.83
CA HIS A 103 -10.76 -1.67 2.77
C HIS A 103 -10.65 -3.10 2.20
N LYS A 104 -10.97 -4.14 2.99
CA LYS A 104 -10.92 -5.54 2.54
C LYS A 104 -12.17 -5.98 1.77
N THR A 105 -13.34 -5.41 2.09
CA THR A 105 -14.59 -5.73 1.40
C THR A 105 -14.70 -5.04 0.05
N CYS A 106 -14.21 -3.79 -0.08
CA CYS A 106 -14.29 -3.05 -1.33
C CYS A 106 -13.33 -3.59 -2.42
N SER A 107 -12.11 -4.01 -2.08
CA SER A 107 -11.18 -4.65 -3.05
C SER A 107 -11.65 -6.01 -3.57
N ARG A 108 -12.58 -6.69 -2.89
CA ARG A 108 -13.18 -7.95 -3.37
C ARG A 108 -14.36 -7.71 -4.32
N ALA A 109 -15.02 -6.56 -4.25
CA ALA A 109 -16.11 -6.18 -5.16
C ALA A 109 -15.58 -5.70 -6.53
N ALA A 110 -14.38 -5.14 -6.61
CA ALA A 110 -13.78 -4.66 -7.86
C ALA A 110 -13.39 -5.77 -8.87
N VAL A 111 -13.44 -7.05 -8.48
CA VAL A 111 -13.07 -8.18 -9.36
C VAL A 111 -14.25 -8.71 -10.17
N TYR A 112 -15.50 -8.31 -9.89
CA TYR A 112 -16.70 -8.83 -10.58
C TYR A 112 -17.51 -7.78 -11.36
N GLY A 113 -16.92 -6.63 -11.71
CA GLY A 113 -17.62 -5.51 -12.36
C GLY A 113 -17.34 -5.27 -13.85
N GLN A 114 -16.70 -6.22 -14.56
CA GLN A 114 -16.37 -6.06 -15.99
C GLN A 114 -16.71 -7.32 -16.80
N THR A 115 -18.01 -7.55 -17.03
CA THR A 115 -18.49 -8.20 -18.26
C THR A 115 -19.67 -7.39 -18.76
N GLY A 116 -19.39 -6.53 -19.74
CA GLY A 116 -20.29 -5.55 -20.30
C GLY A 116 -21.53 -6.12 -20.97
N SER A 117 -22.55 -5.27 -20.94
CA SER A 117 -23.69 -5.17 -21.82
C SER A 117 -23.31 -5.07 -23.30
N GLU A 118 -23.91 -5.89 -24.16
CA GLU A 118 -24.29 -5.49 -25.52
C GLU A 118 -25.18 -6.57 -26.18
N LYS A 119 -26.49 -6.34 -26.23
CA LYS A 119 -27.35 -6.81 -27.33
C LYS A 119 -28.33 -5.72 -27.66
N GLN A 120 -28.04 -5.04 -28.78
CA GLN A 120 -28.91 -4.10 -29.44
C GLN A 120 -30.16 -4.84 -29.94
N ASN A 121 -31.32 -4.38 -29.51
CA ASN A 121 -32.61 -4.74 -30.08
C ASN A 121 -32.80 -3.90 -31.34
N THR A 122 -32.74 -4.54 -32.51
CA THR A 122 -33.38 -4.04 -33.73
C THR A 122 -34.49 -5.02 -34.06
N GLY A 123 -35.70 -4.68 -33.64
CA GLY A 123 -36.93 -5.23 -34.18
C GLY A 123 -37.75 -4.04 -34.65
N GLU A 124 -38.09 -4.03 -35.94
CA GLU A 124 -39.49 -4.00 -36.36
C GLU A 124 -39.59 -4.29 -37.89
N PRO A 125 -40.75 -4.80 -38.33
CA PRO A 125 -40.98 -5.47 -39.61
C PRO A 125 -41.19 -4.54 -40.81
#